data_AF-A0A2G1ZU83-F1
#
_entry.id   AF-A0A2G1ZU83-F1
#
_cell.length_a   1.000
_cell.length_b   1.000
_cell.length_c   1.000
_cell.angle_alpha   90.00
_cell.angle_beta   90.00
_cell.angle_gamma   90.00
#
_symmetry.space_group_name_H-M   'P 1'
#
loop_
_entity.id
_entity.type
_entity.pdbx_description
1 polymer ?
#
loop_
_entity_poly.entity_id
_entity_poly.type
_entity_poly.pdbx_seq_one_letter_code
_entity_poly.pdbx_strand_id
1 'polypeptide(L)'
;WSLRTLQAGAVPAMPGGDSFGTGALLYREPAGRWMLYIECATPNRDQAEESIRVTLGPEGAPGDLVIKLSPGSEPEVEFERGVQMFAPFVPDVEIQTFPGGWYARLVVPERSIESNGDRLRLGLERIDGLGRRSAWPRPMLPWQGACGRAAVDLTTWGGLGR
;
A
#
# COMPACT_ATOMS: atom_id res chain seq x y z
N TRP A 1 -10.55 -11.03 9.40
CA TRP A 1 -10.22 -10.67 8.01
C TRP A 1 -10.86 -11.68 7.07
N SER A 2 -11.58 -11.27 6.04
CA SER A 2 -11.99 -12.21 5.00
C SER A 2 -12.08 -11.52 3.64
N LEU A 3 -11.62 -12.22 2.61
CA LEU A 3 -11.80 -11.88 1.20
C LEU A 3 -13.25 -11.52 0.87
N ARG A 4 -14.23 -12.09 1.59
CA ARG A 4 -15.66 -11.79 1.44
C ARG A 4 -16.02 -10.34 1.77
N THR A 5 -15.38 -9.72 2.75
CA THR A 5 -15.67 -8.33 3.13
C THR A 5 -15.24 -7.36 2.02
N LEU A 6 -14.09 -7.63 1.41
CA LEU A 6 -13.56 -6.91 0.26
C LEU A 6 -14.40 -7.15 -1.01
N GLN A 7 -14.85 -8.39 -1.25
CA GLN A 7 -15.71 -8.73 -2.40
C GLN A 7 -17.13 -8.16 -2.28
N ALA A 8 -17.65 -7.98 -1.06
CA ALA A 8 -19.00 -7.46 -0.84
C ALA A 8 -19.09 -5.93 -0.91
N GLY A 9 -17.98 -5.21 -1.12
CA GLY A 9 -17.93 -3.75 -0.95
C GLY A 9 -18.33 -3.31 0.46
N ALA A 10 -18.20 -4.21 1.44
CA ALA A 10 -18.63 -3.98 2.80
C ALA A 10 -17.49 -3.34 3.59
N VAL A 11 -17.83 -2.43 4.50
CA VAL A 11 -16.85 -1.84 5.42
C VAL A 11 -16.18 -2.97 6.21
N PRO A 12 -14.84 -3.02 6.27
CA PRO A 12 -14.11 -4.00 7.07
C PRO A 12 -14.59 -4.00 8.52
N ALA A 13 -15.17 -5.10 8.98
CA ALA A 13 -15.45 -5.29 10.40
C ALA A 13 -14.15 -5.71 11.09
N MET A 14 -13.54 -4.78 11.83
CA MET A 14 -12.35 -5.08 12.62
C MET A 14 -12.72 -6.05 13.76
N PRO A 15 -11.99 -7.16 13.96
CA PRO A 15 -12.11 -7.93 15.19
C PRO A 15 -11.77 -7.00 16.35
N GLY A 16 -12.68 -6.87 17.32
CA GLY A 16 -12.51 -6.00 18.48
C GLY A 16 -11.25 -6.36 19.26
N GLY A 17 -10.21 -5.54 19.13
CA GLY A 17 -8.97 -5.66 19.87
C GLY A 17 -8.25 -4.31 19.89
N ASP A 18 -7.66 -3.96 21.03
CA ASP A 18 -6.99 -2.67 21.25
C ASP A 18 -5.60 -2.57 20.56
N SER A 19 -5.33 -3.44 19.58
CA SER A 19 -4.03 -3.50 18.92
C SER A 19 -4.07 -2.86 17.53
N PHE A 20 -3.07 -2.01 17.27
CA PHE A 20 -2.75 -1.58 15.92
C PHE A 20 -2.39 -2.80 15.06
N GLY A 21 -2.97 -2.90 13.87
CA GLY A 21 -2.75 -3.99 12.93
C GLY A 21 -2.88 -3.49 11.49
N THR A 22 -2.13 -4.11 10.58
CA THR A 22 -2.14 -3.76 9.15
C THR A 22 -2.35 -5.03 8.34
N GLY A 23 -3.32 -5.00 7.44
CA GLY A 23 -3.54 -6.04 6.44
C GLY A 23 -3.33 -5.46 5.05
N ALA A 24 -2.83 -6.26 4.12
CA ALA A 24 -2.75 -5.88 2.71
C ALA A 24 -3.09 -7.07 1.81
N LEU A 25 -3.72 -6.76 0.68
CA LEU A 25 -4.10 -7.72 -0.35
C LEU A 25 -3.77 -7.16 -1.72
N LEU A 26 -2.89 -7.85 -2.44
CA LEU A 26 -2.66 -7.62 -3.87
C LEU A 26 -3.60 -8.51 -4.66
N TYR A 27 -4.33 -7.94 -5.62
CA TYR A 27 -5.27 -8.68 -6.45
C TYR A 27 -5.44 -8.08 -7.84
N ARG A 28 -5.98 -8.88 -8.75
CA ARG A 28 -6.36 -8.43 -10.09
C ARG A 28 -7.87 -8.23 -10.16
N GLU A 29 -8.30 -7.04 -10.54
CA GLU A 29 -9.73 -6.73 -10.73
C GLU A 29 -10.24 -7.23 -12.10
N PRO A 30 -11.56 -7.29 -12.34
CA PRO A 30 -12.12 -7.78 -13.61
C PRO A 30 -11.68 -7.02 -14.86
N ALA A 31 -11.39 -5.72 -14.72
CA ALA A 31 -10.83 -4.91 -15.82
C ALA A 31 -9.35 -5.22 -16.12
N GLY A 32 -8.74 -6.13 -15.37
CA GLY A 32 -7.38 -6.63 -15.59
C GLY A 32 -6.29 -5.83 -14.88
N ARG A 33 -6.63 -4.74 -14.19
CA ARG A 33 -5.68 -3.92 -13.42
C ARG A 33 -5.27 -4.61 -12.12
N TRP A 34 -4.02 -4.39 -11.71
CA TRP A 34 -3.52 -4.80 -10.41
C TRP A 34 -3.91 -3.76 -9.36
N MET A 35 -4.44 -4.24 -8.25
CA MET A 35 -4.95 -3.45 -7.14
C MET A 35 -4.24 -3.86 -5.86
N LEU A 36 -3.81 -2.88 -5.08
CA LEU A 36 -3.33 -3.07 -3.73
C LEU A 36 -4.36 -2.49 -2.76
N TYR A 37 -5.03 -3.36 -2.02
CA TYR A 37 -5.85 -2.97 -0.88
C TYR A 37 -5.02 -3.03 0.40
N ILE A 38 -5.15 -2.02 1.24
CA ILE A 38 -4.46 -1.89 2.53
C ILE A 38 -5.49 -1.47 3.57
N GLU A 39 -5.52 -2.14 4.71
CA GLU A 39 -6.34 -1.76 5.85
C GLU A 39 -5.49 -1.57 7.10
N CYS A 40 -5.86 -0.58 7.90
CA CYS A 40 -5.17 -0.21 9.13
C CYS A 40 -6.16 -0.12 10.29
N ALA A 41 -5.93 -0.94 11.32
CA ALA A 41 -6.62 -0.86 12.60
C ALA A 41 -6.09 0.32 13.41
N THR A 42 -6.97 1.22 13.86
CA THR A 42 -6.64 2.41 14.64
C THR A 42 -7.53 2.49 15.87
N PRO A 43 -7.22 1.74 16.94
CA PRO A 43 -8.09 1.69 18.12
C PRO A 43 -8.13 3.04 18.85
N ASN A 44 -9.29 3.69 18.83
CA ASN A 44 -9.68 4.86 19.64
C ASN A 44 -8.65 6.01 19.70
N ARG A 45 -7.99 6.34 18.59
CA ARG A 45 -7.00 7.43 18.54
C ARG A 45 -7.21 8.35 17.35
N ASP A 46 -6.64 9.54 17.49
CA ASP A 46 -6.46 10.47 16.38
C ASP A 46 -5.62 9.81 15.28
N GLN A 47 -6.18 9.79 14.07
CA GLN A 47 -5.57 9.17 12.90
C GLN A 47 -4.71 10.16 12.11
N ALA A 48 -4.70 11.45 12.49
CA ALA A 48 -4.11 12.53 11.70
C ALA A 48 -2.61 12.35 11.40
N GLU A 49 -1.87 11.65 12.26
CA GLU A 49 -0.43 11.38 12.07
C GLU A 49 -0.15 10.01 11.45
N GLU A 50 -1.18 9.21 11.19
CA GLU A 50 -0.99 7.88 10.63
C GLU A 50 -0.70 7.93 9.13
N SER A 51 0.22 7.06 8.69
CA SER A 51 0.52 6.91 7.27
C SER A 51 0.98 5.51 6.89
N ILE A 52 0.73 5.16 5.64
CA ILE A 52 1.33 4.04 4.94
C ILE A 52 2.18 4.57 3.80
N ARG A 53 3.44 4.14 3.71
CA ARG A 53 4.29 4.34 2.54
C ARG A 53 4.34 3.04 1.75
N VAL A 54 3.93 3.10 0.49
CA VAL A 54 3.99 2.02 -0.47
C VAL A 54 5.19 2.25 -1.36
N THR A 55 6.21 1.39 -1.27
CA THR A 55 7.41 1.47 -2.10
C THR A 55 7.30 0.50 -3.27
N LEU A 56 7.34 1.03 -4.49
CA LEU A 56 7.19 0.32 -5.75
C LEU A 56 8.34 0.65 -6.70
N GLY A 57 8.57 -0.20 -7.69
CA GLY A 57 9.45 0.12 -8.82
C GLY A 57 10.26 -1.09 -9.30
N PRO A 58 10.66 -1.10 -10.59
CA PRO A 58 11.47 -2.18 -11.14
C PRO A 58 12.86 -2.29 -10.48
N GLU A 59 13.47 -3.47 -10.56
CA GLU A 59 14.89 -3.63 -10.20
C GLU A 59 15.78 -2.80 -11.13
N GLY A 60 16.75 -2.07 -10.56
CA GLY A 60 17.75 -1.31 -11.32
C GLY A 60 17.22 -0.05 -12.01
N ALA A 61 15.92 0.27 -11.89
CA ALA A 61 15.39 1.55 -12.35
C ALA A 61 15.88 2.70 -11.46
N PRO A 62 16.12 3.91 -12.01
CA PRO A 62 16.52 5.06 -11.21
C PRO A 62 15.35 5.54 -10.34
N GLY A 63 15.49 5.37 -9.03
CA GLY A 63 14.55 5.85 -8.02
C GLY A 63 13.35 4.93 -7.79
N ASP A 64 13.08 4.66 -6.51
CA ASP A 64 11.85 3.99 -6.11
C ASP A 64 10.67 4.97 -6.16
N LEU A 65 9.50 4.47 -6.59
CA LEU A 65 8.23 5.18 -6.47
C LEU A 65 7.68 4.95 -5.06
N VAL A 66 7.66 5.99 -4.24
CA VAL A 66 7.07 5.91 -2.91
C VAL A 66 5.75 6.69 -2.91
N ILE A 67 4.66 6.00 -2.61
CA ILE A 67 3.33 6.61 -2.48
C ILE A 67 2.96 6.60 -1.00
N LYS A 68 2.82 7.78 -0.41
CA LYS A 68 2.40 7.97 0.97
C LYS A 68 0.89 8.20 1.02
N LEU A 69 0.23 7.40 1.85
CA LEU A 69 -1.21 7.34 2.03
C LEU A 69 -1.53 7.70 3.48
N SER A 70 -2.41 8.67 3.68
CA SER A 70 -2.84 9.12 5.01
C SER A 70 -4.37 9.31 5.04
N PRO A 71 -5.03 8.96 6.15
CA PRO A 71 -6.48 9.11 6.27
C PRO A 71 -6.88 10.59 6.22
N GLY A 72 -7.81 10.94 5.32
CA GLY A 72 -8.30 12.31 5.18
C GLY A 72 -7.40 13.25 4.37
N SER A 73 -6.31 12.73 3.79
CA SER A 73 -5.38 13.50 2.95
C SER A 73 -5.31 12.92 1.54
N GLU A 74 -5.00 13.79 0.58
CA GLU A 74 -4.63 13.34 -0.78
C GLU A 74 -3.34 12.52 -0.74
N PRO A 75 -3.18 11.52 -1.62
CA PRO A 75 -1.96 10.73 -1.68
C PRO A 75 -0.75 11.58 -2.10
N GLU A 76 0.35 11.44 -1.36
CA GLU A 76 1.61 12.12 -1.65
C GLU A 76 2.54 11.19 -2.41
N VAL A 77 3.28 11.71 -3.39
CA VAL A 77 4.30 10.95 -4.10
C VAL A 77 5.67 11.46 -3.74
N GLU A 78 6.47 10.58 -3.17
CA GLU A 78 7.85 10.82 -2.78
C GLU A 78 8.79 10.13 -3.77
N PHE A 79 9.88 10.82 -4.09
CA PHE A 79 10.95 10.31 -4.94
C PHE A 79 12.27 10.38 -4.18
N GLU A 80 13.18 9.45 -4.48
CA GLU A 80 14.55 9.60 -4.00
C GLU A 80 15.16 10.93 -4.48
N ARG A 81 15.92 11.56 -3.58
CA ARG A 81 16.59 12.83 -3.89
C ARG A 81 17.47 12.67 -5.13
N GLY A 82 17.23 13.51 -6.14
CA GLY A 82 18.00 13.54 -7.37
C GLY A 82 17.33 12.86 -8.57
N VAL A 83 16.18 12.22 -8.38
CA VAL A 83 15.39 11.66 -9.49
C VAL A 83 14.31 12.67 -9.88
N GLN A 84 14.53 13.38 -10.99
CA GLN A 84 13.51 14.21 -11.61
C GLN A 84 12.60 13.34 -12.49
N MET A 85 11.30 13.33 -12.20
CA MET A 85 10.34 12.86 -13.19
C MET A 85 10.13 13.92 -14.26
N PHE A 86 10.03 13.46 -15.51
CA PHE A 86 9.70 14.31 -16.65
C PHE A 86 8.22 14.72 -16.71
N ALA A 87 7.34 14.07 -15.93
CA ALA A 87 5.91 14.37 -15.89
C ALA A 87 5.32 14.17 -14.49
N PRO A 88 4.34 15.00 -14.06
CA PRO A 88 3.62 14.78 -12.80
C PRO A 88 2.89 13.43 -12.84
N PHE A 89 3.04 12.66 -11.76
CA PHE A 89 2.33 11.40 -11.56
C PHE A 89 1.33 11.58 -10.43
N VAL A 90 0.06 11.30 -10.70
CA VAL A 90 -1.01 11.29 -9.71
C VAL A 90 -1.45 9.83 -9.55
N PRO A 91 -1.29 9.22 -8.37
CA PRO A 91 -1.70 7.85 -8.15
C PRO A 91 -3.23 7.76 -8.09
N ASP A 92 -3.80 6.72 -8.70
CA ASP A 92 -5.23 6.41 -8.61
C ASP A 92 -5.47 5.65 -7.29
N VAL A 93 -6.00 6.37 -6.29
CA VAL A 93 -6.18 5.89 -4.93
C VAL A 93 -7.55 6.30 -4.39
N GLU A 94 -8.23 5.35 -3.77
CA GLU A 94 -9.37 5.58 -2.87
C GLU A 94 -8.88 5.44 -1.43
N ILE A 95 -9.13 6.42 -0.55
CA ILE A 95 -8.86 6.35 0.89
C ILE A 95 -10.15 6.61 1.65
N GLN A 96 -10.51 5.74 2.59
CA GLN A 96 -11.72 5.91 3.39
C GLN A 96 -11.48 5.54 4.85
N THR A 97 -12.04 6.34 5.75
CA THR A 97 -12.04 6.10 7.20
C THR A 97 -13.32 5.40 7.64
N PHE A 98 -13.24 4.67 8.74
CA PHE A 98 -14.39 4.02 9.37
C PHE A 98 -14.14 3.88 10.89
N PRO A 99 -15.16 3.58 11.70
CA PRO A 99 -14.97 3.38 13.14
C PRO A 99 -13.90 2.31 13.42
N GLY A 100 -12.81 2.71 14.07
CA GLY A 100 -11.69 1.83 14.44
C GLY A 100 -10.64 1.59 13.36
N GLY A 101 -10.69 2.29 12.22
CA GLY A 101 -9.71 2.10 11.16
C GLY A 101 -9.82 3.03 9.97
N TRP A 102 -9.02 2.71 8.97
CA TRP A 102 -9.12 3.25 7.63
C TRP A 102 -8.56 2.23 6.63
N TYR A 103 -8.91 2.40 5.36
CA TYR A 103 -8.35 1.61 4.27
C TYR A 103 -7.94 2.49 3.11
N ALA A 104 -7.07 1.95 2.26
CA ALA A 104 -6.75 2.50 0.97
C ALA A 104 -6.82 1.43 -0.12
N ARG A 105 -7.28 1.82 -1.31
CA ARG A 105 -7.22 1.02 -2.54
C ARG A 105 -6.41 1.78 -3.56
N LEU A 106 -5.23 1.27 -3.86
CA LEU A 106 -4.30 1.83 -4.83
C LEU A 106 -4.33 0.98 -6.09
N VAL A 107 -4.56 1.61 -7.25
CA VAL A 107 -4.24 0.98 -8.53
C VAL A 107 -2.72 0.92 -8.64
N VAL A 108 -2.18 -0.30 -8.81
CA VAL A 108 -0.74 -0.49 -8.99
C VAL A 108 -0.33 0.19 -10.32
N PRO A 109 0.55 1.19 -10.30
CA PRO A 109 0.93 1.90 -11.52
C PRO A 109 1.66 0.97 -12.47
N GLU A 110 1.27 0.91 -13.75
CA GLU A 110 1.88 -0.02 -14.72
C GLU A 110 3.39 0.16 -14.81
N ARG A 111 3.89 1.40 -14.72
CA ARG A 111 5.32 1.73 -14.72
C ARG A 111 6.13 1.10 -13.57
N SER A 112 5.44 0.60 -12.53
CA SER A 112 6.07 -0.04 -11.38
C SER A 112 6.18 -1.56 -11.51
N ILE A 113 5.53 -2.12 -12.54
CA ILE A 113 5.61 -3.53 -12.90
C ILE A 113 6.82 -3.70 -13.83
N GLU A 114 7.64 -4.72 -13.59
CA GLU A 114 8.83 -4.99 -14.37
C GLU A 114 8.51 -5.28 -15.85
N SER A 115 9.49 -5.03 -16.72
CA SER A 115 9.41 -5.29 -18.15
C SER A 115 8.93 -6.72 -18.39
N ASN A 116 7.83 -6.89 -19.12
CA ASN A 116 7.05 -8.13 -19.37
C ASN A 116 5.79 -8.32 -18.51
N GLY A 117 5.52 -7.45 -17.54
CA GLY A 117 4.26 -7.47 -16.79
C GLY A 117 4.13 -8.62 -15.79
N ASP A 118 5.24 -9.31 -15.50
CA ASP A 118 5.28 -10.58 -14.77
C ASP A 118 5.70 -10.43 -13.31
N ARG A 119 6.31 -9.30 -12.93
CA ARG A 119 6.83 -9.10 -11.57
C ARG A 119 6.55 -7.71 -11.03
N LEU A 120 6.09 -7.66 -9.79
CA LEU A 120 5.97 -6.45 -8.99
C LEU A 120 6.90 -6.51 -7.80
N ARG A 121 7.64 -5.43 -7.54
CA ARG A 121 8.38 -5.28 -6.28
C ARG A 121 7.63 -4.34 -5.36
N LEU A 122 7.20 -4.86 -4.22
CA LEU A 122 6.36 -4.17 -3.27
C LEU A 122 6.99 -4.17 -1.89
N GLY A 123 7.01 -3.00 -1.26
CA GLY A 123 7.34 -2.80 0.14
C GLY A 123 6.27 -1.95 0.82
N LEU A 124 6.03 -2.20 2.10
CA LEU A 124 5.09 -1.44 2.91
C LEU A 124 5.76 -0.97 4.19
N GLU A 125 5.52 0.28 4.54
CA GLU A 125 5.91 0.88 5.80
C GLU A 125 4.69 1.57 6.42
N ARG A 126 4.44 1.33 7.71
CA ARG A 126 3.43 2.05 8.48
C ARG A 126 4.09 2.86 9.58
N ILE A 127 3.67 4.11 9.69
CA ILE A 127 3.83 4.92 10.90
C ILE A 127 2.44 5.04 11.52
N ASP A 128 2.24 4.45 12.70
CA ASP A 128 0.95 4.52 13.39
C ASP A 128 0.75 5.85 14.13
N GLY A 129 -0.46 6.09 14.65
CA GLY A 129 -0.75 7.29 15.47
C GLY A 129 0.02 7.41 16.79
N LEU A 130 0.94 6.49 17.11
CA LEU A 130 1.91 6.62 18.20
C LEU A 130 3.34 6.93 17.70
N GLY A 131 3.49 7.18 16.40
CA GLY A 131 4.78 7.36 15.75
C GLY A 131 5.60 6.07 15.64
N ARG A 132 5.02 4.89 15.89
CA ARG A 132 5.75 3.62 15.81
C ARG A 132 5.84 3.19 14.36
N ARG A 133 7.06 2.85 13.94
CA ARG A 133 7.37 2.40 12.59
C ARG A 133 7.35 0.88 12.50
N SER A 134 6.64 0.35 11.50
CA SER A 134 6.67 -1.08 11.14
C SER A 134 6.80 -1.22 9.62
N ALA A 135 7.36 -2.33 9.16
CA ALA A 135 7.60 -2.54 7.74
C ALA A 135 7.53 -4.01 7.32
N TRP A 136 7.18 -4.22 6.05
CA TRP A 136 7.15 -5.49 5.35
C TRP A 136 7.94 -5.36 4.04
N PRO A 137 8.73 -6.36 3.62
CA PRO A 137 8.79 -7.75 4.09
C PRO A 137 9.72 -7.98 5.27
N ARG A 138 10.49 -6.97 5.68
CA ARG A 138 11.45 -7.06 6.77
C ARG A 138 11.43 -5.79 7.62
N PRO A 139 11.80 -5.89 8.91
CA PRO A 139 12.06 -4.71 9.73
C PRO A 139 13.08 -3.77 9.10
N MET A 140 12.90 -2.48 9.36
CA MET A 140 13.81 -1.43 8.94
C MET A 140 14.70 -0.99 10.09
N LEU A 141 15.95 -0.67 9.76
CA LEU A 141 16.84 0.06 10.66
C LEU A 141 16.45 1.54 10.68
N PRO A 142 16.69 2.26 11.79
CA PRO A 142 16.27 3.66 11.93
C PRO A 142 16.73 4.59 10.80
N TRP A 143 17.89 4.34 10.20
CA TRP A 143 18.48 5.16 9.14
C TRP A 143 18.10 4.74 7.72
N GLN A 144 17.32 3.67 7.53
CA GLN A 144 16.88 3.27 6.19
C GLN A 144 15.78 4.20 5.68
N GLY A 145 16.00 4.79 4.50
CA GLY A 145 15.08 5.74 3.86
C GLY A 145 13.83 5.10 3.25
N ALA A 146 13.93 3.84 2.83
CA ALA A 146 12.85 3.05 2.25
C ALA A 146 12.91 1.60 2.74
N CYS A 147 11.75 0.96 2.83
CA CYS A 147 11.65 -0.44 3.24
C CYS A 147 12.21 -1.38 2.16
N GLY A 148 12.56 -2.60 2.57
CA GLY A 148 12.85 -3.65 1.60
C GLY A 148 11.61 -3.94 0.73
N ARG A 149 11.80 -4.55 -0.43
CA ARG A 149 10.70 -4.97 -1.31
C ARG A 149 10.73 -6.47 -1.53
N ALA A 150 9.57 -7.10 -1.49
CA ALA A 150 9.42 -8.48 -1.96
C ALA A 150 9.09 -8.47 -3.45
N ALA A 151 9.66 -9.42 -4.19
CA ALA A 151 9.24 -9.68 -5.57
C ALA A 151 8.00 -10.57 -5.55
N VAL A 152 6.93 -10.11 -6.18
CA VAL A 152 5.68 -10.83 -6.38
C VAL A 152 5.59 -11.20 -7.86
N ASP A 153 5.53 -12.50 -8.15
CA ASP A 153 5.23 -13.01 -9.48
C ASP A 153 3.72 -12.81 -9.76
N LEU A 154 3.40 -12.07 -10.81
CA LEU A 154 2.05 -11.70 -11.22
C LEU A 154 1.44 -12.71 -12.19
N THR A 155 2.23 -13.65 -12.73
CA THR A 155 1.77 -14.60 -13.76
C THR A 155 1.04 -15.80 -13.18
N THR A 156 1.31 -16.13 -11.91
CA THR A 156 0.79 -17.31 -11.22
C THR A 156 -0.52 -17.06 -10.48
N TRP A 157 -1.04 -15.83 -10.51
CA TRP A 157 -2.19 -15.41 -9.72
C TRP A 157 -3.43 -15.31 -10.61
N GLY A 158 -4.31 -16.31 -10.51
CA GLY A 158 -5.69 -16.21 -10.99
C GLY A 158 -6.41 -15.10 -10.20
N GLY A 159 -7.04 -14.15 -10.90
CA GLY A 159 -7.69 -12.99 -10.27
C GLY A 159 -8.75 -13.37 -9.22
N LEU A 160 -9.26 -12.36 -8.50
CA LEU A 160 -10.31 -12.57 -7.49
C LEU A 160 -11.69 -12.75 -8.17
N GLY A 161 -11.94 -13.94 -8.74
CA GLY A 161 -13.26 -14.41 -9.21
C GLY A 161 -13.18 -15.19 -10.53
N ARG A 162 -13.86 -16.32 -10.74
CA ARG A 162 -15.02 -16.93 -10.06
C ARG A 162 -14.68 -18.24 -9.36
#